data_AF-A0A0N9I0X1-F1
#
_entry.id   AF-A0A0N9I0X1-F1
#
_cell.length_a   1.000
_cell.length_b   1.000
_cell.length_c   1.000
_cell.angle_alpha   90.00
_cell.angle_beta   90.00
_cell.angle_gamma   90.00
#
_symmetry.space_group_name_H-M   'P 1'
#
loop_
_entity.id
_entity.type
_entity.pdbx_description
1 polymer ?
#
loop_
_entity_poly.entity_id
_entity_poly.type
_entity_poly.pdbx_seq_one_letter_code
_entity_poly.pdbx_strand_id
1 'polypeptide(L)'
;MRLTARWPDVLALTAVPSSQAVEAAERDGQRIRLGTPVRFGVSPSADTRALRFLVTAAERYVPVEWRMLGELPWPLHTVVHLPPPTETDGPGTAVAQQWRRQFDLALCTYRFGPGFVLLRDNRPGKERFRAHLGAGWVRPFRELVAGTGEDTRLLGELVSAGLAMRLGGQPPVVLAAHLRRWPVPCFAG
;
A
#
# COMPACT_ATOMS: atom_id res chain seq x y z
N MET A 1 -3.99 -33.95 -18.23
CA MET A 1 -4.61 -33.04 -17.23
C MET A 1 -4.29 -31.61 -17.65
N ARG A 2 -5.20 -30.90 -18.34
CA ARG A 2 -5.00 -29.49 -18.73
C ARG A 2 -5.37 -28.62 -17.53
N LEU A 3 -4.40 -27.98 -16.91
CA LEU A 3 -4.64 -26.89 -15.96
C LEU A 3 -5.23 -25.72 -16.76
N THR A 4 -6.55 -25.59 -16.77
CA THR A 4 -7.18 -24.35 -17.21
C THR A 4 -6.85 -23.30 -16.18
N ALA A 5 -5.92 -22.39 -16.51
CA ALA A 5 -5.70 -21.20 -15.70
C ALA A 5 -7.03 -20.44 -15.62
N ARG A 6 -7.71 -20.52 -14.47
CA ARG A 6 -8.81 -19.62 -14.18
C ARG A 6 -8.17 -18.26 -13.94
N TRP A 7 -8.42 -17.34 -14.85
CA TRP A 7 -8.17 -15.92 -14.59
C TRP A 7 -8.86 -15.56 -13.28
N PRO A 8 -8.22 -14.78 -12.39
CA PRO A 8 -8.80 -14.48 -11.09
C PRO A 8 -10.17 -13.84 -11.28
N ASP A 9 -11.18 -14.42 -10.63
CA ASP A 9 -12.54 -13.89 -10.61
C ASP A 9 -12.53 -12.45 -10.07
N VAL A 10 -13.47 -11.63 -10.53
CA VAL A 10 -13.53 -10.20 -10.19
C VAL A 10 -14.49 -9.97 -9.05
N LEU A 11 -13.99 -9.46 -7.92
CA LEU A 11 -14.80 -8.88 -6.87
C LEU A 11 -15.02 -7.39 -7.16
N ALA A 12 -16.19 -7.05 -7.71
CA ALA A 12 -16.58 -5.68 -7.99
C ALA A 12 -17.16 -4.99 -6.74
N LEU A 13 -16.58 -3.86 -6.35
CA LEU A 13 -16.95 -3.11 -5.15
C LEU A 13 -17.26 -1.65 -5.50
N THR A 14 -18.29 -1.07 -4.88
CA THR A 14 -18.73 0.31 -5.13
C THR A 14 -18.16 1.31 -4.13
N ALA A 15 -17.35 0.88 -3.18
CA ALA A 15 -16.69 1.74 -2.20
C ALA A 15 -15.35 1.14 -1.80
N VAL A 16 -14.44 1.99 -1.29
CA VAL A 16 -13.16 1.55 -0.75
C VAL A 16 -13.42 0.51 0.34
N PRO A 17 -12.93 -0.73 0.20
CA PRO A 17 -13.27 -1.81 1.10
C PRO A 17 -12.52 -1.72 2.42
N SER A 18 -13.03 -2.47 3.41
CA SER A 18 -12.28 -2.80 4.61
C SER A 18 -11.14 -3.80 4.29
N SER A 19 -10.21 -3.96 5.22
CA SER A 19 -9.16 -4.98 5.12
C SER A 19 -9.74 -6.40 5.00
N GLN A 20 -10.87 -6.69 5.65
CA GLN A 20 -11.52 -8.01 5.61
C GLN A 20 -11.94 -8.42 4.19
N ALA A 21 -12.40 -7.48 3.36
CA ALA A 21 -12.75 -7.78 1.98
C ALA A 21 -11.51 -8.05 1.11
N VAL A 22 -10.38 -7.40 1.40
CA VAL A 22 -9.09 -7.74 0.75
C VAL A 22 -8.62 -9.14 1.14
N GLU A 23 -8.80 -9.52 2.41
CA GLU A 23 -8.47 -10.86 2.90
C GLU A 23 -9.38 -11.95 2.30
N ALA A 24 -10.66 -11.64 2.06
CA ALA A 24 -11.56 -12.53 1.33
C ALA A 24 -11.09 -12.70 -0.12
N ALA A 25 -10.79 -11.61 -0.82
CA ALA A 25 -10.29 -11.66 -2.19
C ALA A 25 -8.97 -12.45 -2.31
N GLU A 26 -8.03 -12.29 -1.37
CA GLU A 26 -6.79 -13.09 -1.32
C GLU A 26 -7.12 -14.59 -1.22
N ARG A 27 -7.97 -14.97 -0.27
CA ARG A 27 -8.34 -16.37 -0.01
C ARG A 27 -9.04 -17.01 -1.20
N ASP A 28 -9.87 -16.23 -1.90
CA ASP A 28 -10.67 -16.72 -3.02
C ASP A 28 -9.93 -16.60 -4.37
N GLY A 29 -8.69 -16.10 -4.37
CA GLY A 29 -7.88 -15.92 -5.59
C GLY A 29 -8.48 -14.90 -6.55
N GLN A 30 -9.10 -13.84 -6.01
CA GLN A 30 -9.80 -12.81 -6.77
C GLN A 30 -8.97 -11.55 -6.95
N ARG A 31 -9.29 -10.79 -8.00
CA ARG A 31 -8.88 -9.39 -8.12
C ARG A 31 -10.03 -8.47 -7.71
N ILE A 32 -9.70 -7.30 -7.18
CA ILE A 32 -10.68 -6.29 -6.79
C ILE A 32 -10.82 -5.27 -7.90
N ARG A 33 -12.06 -4.95 -8.28
CA ARG A 33 -12.38 -3.79 -9.12
C ARG A 33 -13.17 -2.78 -8.31
N LEU A 34 -12.63 -1.59 -8.15
CA LEU A 34 -13.30 -0.48 -7.47
C LEU A 34 -14.06 0.36 -8.49
N GLY A 35 -15.39 0.31 -8.45
CA GLY A 35 -16.27 1.07 -9.35
C GLY A 35 -16.34 2.56 -9.04
N THR A 36 -16.02 2.97 -7.82
CA THR A 36 -15.98 4.38 -7.42
C THR A 36 -14.57 4.95 -7.54
N PRO A 37 -14.38 6.04 -8.29
CA PRO A 37 -13.07 6.66 -8.41
C PRO A 37 -12.56 7.22 -7.08
N VAL A 38 -11.24 7.25 -6.93
CA VAL A 38 -10.55 7.83 -5.79
C VAL A 38 -9.95 9.18 -6.17
N ARG A 39 -10.22 10.21 -5.38
CA ARG A 39 -9.58 11.53 -5.48
C ARG A 39 -8.89 11.83 -4.16
N PHE A 40 -7.57 11.93 -4.18
CA PHE A 40 -6.78 12.26 -2.99
C PHE A 40 -6.80 13.78 -2.70
N GLY A 41 -6.62 14.16 -1.43
CA GLY A 41 -6.47 15.56 -1.01
C GLY A 41 -7.78 16.30 -0.75
N VAL A 42 -8.93 15.63 -0.94
CA VAL A 42 -10.26 16.24 -0.71
C VAL A 42 -10.77 15.97 0.70
N SER A 43 -10.52 14.77 1.23
CA SER A 43 -11.03 14.36 2.54
C SER A 43 -9.99 13.50 3.25
N PRO A 44 -9.44 13.95 4.40
CA PRO A 44 -8.44 13.18 5.12
C PRO A 44 -8.90 11.76 5.48
N SER A 45 -10.19 11.57 5.79
CA SER A 45 -10.76 10.25 6.11
C SER A 45 -10.93 9.37 4.88
N ALA A 46 -11.25 9.94 3.70
CA ALA A 46 -11.27 9.20 2.45
C ALA A 46 -9.85 8.79 2.02
N ASP A 47 -8.89 9.71 2.11
CA ASP A 47 -7.48 9.47 1.78
C ASP A 47 -6.89 8.37 2.67
N THR A 48 -7.16 8.43 3.98
CA THR A 48 -6.72 7.42 4.94
C THR A 48 -7.27 6.05 4.61
N ARG A 49 -8.57 5.94 4.29
CA ARG A 49 -9.18 4.66 3.89
C ARG A 49 -8.60 4.13 2.59
N ALA A 50 -8.45 4.98 1.58
CA ALA A 50 -7.91 4.59 0.28
C ALA A 50 -6.45 4.11 0.39
N LEU A 51 -5.61 4.84 1.13
CA LEU A 51 -4.22 4.42 1.36
C LEU A 51 -4.13 3.11 2.14
N ARG A 52 -4.93 2.94 3.22
CA ARG A 52 -4.96 1.68 3.97
C ARG A 52 -5.40 0.50 3.10
N PHE A 53 -6.40 0.71 2.26
CA PHE A 53 -6.83 -0.29 1.29
C PHE A 53 -5.70 -0.68 0.33
N LEU A 54 -5.03 0.30 -0.29
CA LEU A 54 -3.93 0.04 -1.23
C LEU A 54 -2.72 -0.61 -0.55
N VAL A 55 -2.38 -0.21 0.68
CA VAL A 55 -1.36 -0.89 1.50
C VAL A 55 -1.76 -2.33 1.75
N THR A 56 -3.00 -2.58 2.21
CA THR A 56 -3.48 -3.95 2.49
C THR A 56 -3.47 -4.81 1.23
N ALA A 57 -3.88 -4.26 0.08
CA ALA A 57 -3.81 -4.97 -1.20
C ALA A 57 -2.36 -5.31 -1.60
N ALA A 58 -1.41 -4.39 -1.38
CA ALA A 58 0.01 -4.63 -1.58
C ALA A 58 0.57 -5.73 -0.66
N GLU A 59 0.21 -5.72 0.64
CA GLU A 59 0.63 -6.75 1.61
C GLU A 59 0.17 -8.16 1.23
N ARG A 60 -1.00 -8.23 0.60
CA ARG A 60 -1.73 -9.46 0.29
C ARG A 60 -1.57 -9.90 -1.16
N TYR A 61 -0.83 -9.13 -1.96
CA TYR A 61 -0.67 -9.33 -3.41
C TYR A 61 -2.01 -9.46 -4.16
N VAL A 62 -3.04 -8.76 -3.70
CA VAL A 62 -4.37 -8.74 -4.35
C VAL A 62 -4.33 -7.69 -5.47
N PRO A 63 -4.52 -8.07 -6.75
CA PRO A 63 -4.56 -7.10 -7.84
C PRO A 63 -5.78 -6.18 -7.69
N VAL A 64 -5.57 -4.88 -7.95
CA VAL A 64 -6.62 -3.87 -7.84
C VAL A 64 -6.75 -3.09 -9.15
N GLU A 65 -7.96 -3.07 -9.71
CA GLU A 65 -8.35 -2.18 -10.78
C GLU A 65 -9.12 -1.00 -10.17
N TRP A 66 -8.62 0.22 -10.33
CA TRP A 66 -9.24 1.43 -9.77
C TRP A 66 -8.92 2.67 -10.60
N ARG A 67 -9.81 3.67 -10.51
CA ARG A 67 -9.68 4.94 -11.21
C ARG A 67 -9.24 6.05 -10.27
N MET A 68 -8.22 6.81 -10.65
CA MET A 68 -7.79 8.02 -9.95
C MET A 68 -8.39 9.28 -10.60
N LEU A 69 -8.78 10.26 -9.80
CA LEU A 69 -9.18 11.58 -10.26
C LEU A 69 -8.27 12.66 -9.70
N GLY A 70 -8.00 13.68 -10.51
CA GLY A 70 -7.11 14.77 -10.17
C GLY A 70 -5.64 14.35 -10.08
N GLU A 71 -4.84 15.24 -9.52
CA GLU A 71 -3.42 15.00 -9.27
C GLU A 71 -3.18 14.37 -7.90
N LEU A 72 -1.99 13.80 -7.70
CA LEU A 72 -1.56 13.39 -6.37
C LEU A 72 -1.21 14.64 -5.54
N PRO A 73 -1.76 14.79 -4.32
CA PRO A 73 -1.41 15.89 -3.43
C PRO A 73 -0.03 15.70 -2.78
N TRP A 74 0.69 14.63 -3.10
CA TRP A 74 2.00 14.28 -2.57
C TRP A 74 2.94 13.85 -3.70
N PRO A 75 4.26 13.88 -3.49
CA PRO A 75 5.21 13.32 -4.45
C PRO A 75 4.91 11.85 -4.78
N LEU A 76 5.03 11.46 -6.06
CA LEU A 76 4.72 10.11 -6.54
C LEU A 76 5.46 9.01 -5.75
N HIS A 77 6.72 9.23 -5.37
CA HIS A 77 7.51 8.27 -4.61
C HIS A 77 6.86 7.86 -3.28
N THR A 78 5.92 8.66 -2.75
CA THR A 78 5.15 8.34 -1.54
C THR A 78 4.34 7.06 -1.72
N VAL A 79 3.74 6.87 -2.91
CA VAL A 79 2.74 5.82 -3.18
C VAL A 79 3.15 4.86 -4.30
N VAL A 80 4.29 5.10 -4.94
CA VAL A 80 4.73 4.35 -6.14
C VAL A 80 4.83 2.83 -5.93
N HIS A 81 5.01 2.36 -4.69
CA HIS A 81 5.05 0.94 -4.32
C HIS A 81 3.68 0.31 -4.07
N LEU A 82 2.61 1.10 -4.10
CA LEU A 82 1.23 0.66 -3.96
C LEU A 82 0.61 0.39 -5.34
N PRO A 83 -0.45 -0.46 -5.43
CA PRO A 83 -1.10 -0.77 -6.70
C PRO A 83 -1.50 0.51 -7.46
N PRO A 84 -0.96 0.73 -8.67
CA PRO A 84 -1.21 1.95 -9.41
C PRO A 84 -2.65 1.98 -9.94
N PRO A 85 -3.22 3.17 -10.22
CA PRO A 85 -4.53 3.27 -10.85
C PRO A 85 -4.46 2.74 -12.29
N THR A 86 -5.51 2.04 -12.71
CA THR A 86 -5.66 1.53 -14.08
C THR A 86 -6.22 2.58 -15.02
N GLU A 87 -6.99 3.52 -14.48
CA GLU A 87 -7.62 4.61 -15.21
C GLU A 87 -7.38 5.94 -14.49
N THR A 88 -7.38 7.04 -15.26
CA THR A 88 -7.29 8.40 -14.72
C THR A 88 -8.22 9.35 -15.45
N ASP A 89 -8.55 10.47 -14.82
CA ASP A 89 -8.96 11.66 -15.56
C ASP A 89 -7.73 12.39 -16.15
N GLY A 90 -8.00 13.38 -17.03
CA GLY A 90 -6.96 14.13 -17.73
C GLY A 90 -5.82 14.64 -16.84
N PRO A 91 -6.11 15.40 -15.75
CA PRO A 91 -5.08 15.97 -14.89
C PRO A 91 -4.10 14.94 -14.28
N GLY A 92 -4.59 13.77 -13.87
CA GLY A 92 -3.76 12.73 -13.25
C GLY A 92 -3.00 11.81 -14.22
N THR A 93 -3.15 11.99 -15.54
CA THR A 93 -2.73 10.99 -16.53
C THR A 93 -1.22 10.77 -16.54
N ALA A 94 -0.42 11.84 -16.55
CA ALA A 94 1.03 11.74 -16.60
C ALA A 94 1.60 11.05 -15.35
N VAL A 95 1.12 11.44 -14.16
CA VAL A 95 1.57 10.87 -12.88
C VAL A 95 1.16 9.39 -12.75
N ALA A 96 -0.03 9.00 -13.20
CA ALA A 96 -0.44 7.59 -13.18
C ALA A 96 0.32 6.72 -14.17
N GLN A 97 0.66 7.25 -15.35
CA GLN A 97 1.54 6.54 -16.27
C GLN A 97 2.92 6.31 -15.65
N GLN A 98 3.47 7.33 -14.98
CA GLN A 98 4.74 7.19 -14.27
C GLN A 98 4.65 6.22 -13.10
N TRP A 99 3.55 6.26 -12.34
CA TRP A 99 3.28 5.31 -11.26
C TRP A 99 3.31 3.88 -11.77
N ARG A 100 2.56 3.57 -12.83
CA ARG A 100 2.55 2.23 -13.44
C ARG A 100 3.93 1.79 -13.93
N ARG A 101 4.75 2.70 -14.47
CA ARG A 101 6.11 2.39 -14.93
C ARG A 101 7.10 2.11 -13.79
N GLN A 102 6.93 2.77 -12.65
CA GLN A 102 7.85 2.70 -11.51
C GLN A 102 7.39 1.71 -10.42
N PHE A 103 6.13 1.26 -10.49
CA PHE A 103 5.58 0.28 -9.57
C PHE A 103 6.29 -1.06 -9.73
N ASP A 104 6.70 -1.61 -8.59
CA ASP A 104 7.21 -2.96 -8.45
C ASP A 104 6.84 -3.49 -7.05
N LEU A 105 6.81 -4.81 -6.92
CA LEU A 105 6.49 -5.48 -5.67
C LEU A 105 7.60 -5.29 -4.65
N ALA A 106 7.20 -5.22 -3.38
CA ALA A 106 8.12 -5.18 -2.23
C ALA A 106 9.14 -4.02 -2.25
N LEU A 107 8.84 -2.90 -2.93
CA LEU A 107 9.68 -1.70 -2.92
C LEU A 107 9.77 -1.05 -1.54
N CYS A 108 8.69 -1.00 -0.77
CA CYS A 108 8.65 -0.46 0.59
C CYS A 108 7.94 -1.44 1.53
N THR A 109 8.70 -2.09 2.41
CA THR A 109 8.24 -3.24 3.19
C THR A 109 8.75 -3.22 4.62
N TYR A 110 8.05 -3.97 5.46
CA TYR A 110 8.56 -4.39 6.75
C TYR A 110 8.34 -5.89 6.98
N ARG A 111 9.09 -6.48 7.91
CA ARG A 111 8.80 -7.80 8.48
C ARG A 111 9.10 -7.85 9.96
N PHE A 112 8.34 -8.65 10.70
CA PHE A 112 8.67 -9.00 12.07
C PHE A 112 9.69 -10.14 12.09
N GLY A 113 10.71 -9.99 12.93
CA GLY A 113 11.60 -11.07 13.34
C GLY A 113 11.56 -11.28 14.86
N PRO A 114 12.32 -12.24 15.39
CA PRO A 114 12.38 -12.48 16.84
C PRO A 114 12.91 -11.24 17.57
N GLY A 115 12.01 -10.47 18.19
CA GLY A 115 12.36 -9.26 18.95
C GLY A 115 12.78 -8.07 18.09
N PHE A 116 12.45 -8.03 16.79
CA PHE A 116 12.76 -6.87 15.96
C PHE A 116 11.77 -6.65 14.80
N VAL A 117 11.82 -5.45 14.21
CA VAL A 117 11.20 -5.12 12.92
C VAL A 117 12.30 -4.72 11.94
N LEU A 118 12.31 -5.32 10.76
CA LEU A 118 13.17 -4.90 9.65
C LEU A 118 12.36 -4.11 8.65
N LEU A 119 12.74 -2.84 8.43
CA LEU A 119 12.19 -1.96 7.41
C LEU A 119 13.13 -1.91 6.21
N ARG A 120 12.56 -1.90 5.01
CA ARG A 120 13.27 -1.75 3.74
C ARG A 120 12.49 -0.85 2.81
N ASP A 121 13.16 0.12 2.21
CA ASP A 121 12.58 1.03 1.24
C ASP A 121 13.57 1.27 0.09
N ASN A 122 13.18 0.83 -1.09
CA ASN A 122 13.92 0.99 -2.35
C ASN A 122 13.06 1.73 -3.39
N ARG A 123 12.05 2.50 -2.95
CA ARG A 123 11.23 3.28 -3.86
C ARG A 123 12.12 4.20 -4.71
N PRO A 124 11.86 4.31 -6.02
CA PRO A 124 12.63 5.20 -6.87
C PRO A 124 12.47 6.66 -6.43
N GLY A 125 13.51 7.47 -6.69
CA GLY A 125 13.51 8.90 -6.36
C GLY A 125 14.00 9.26 -4.96
N LYS A 126 14.48 8.28 -4.17
CA LYS A 126 15.19 8.51 -2.90
C LYS A 126 16.31 7.50 -2.68
N GLU A 127 17.18 7.77 -1.71
CA GLU A 127 18.20 6.83 -1.28
C GLU A 127 17.55 5.56 -0.68
N ARG A 128 18.16 4.40 -0.95
CA ARG A 128 17.71 3.13 -0.38
C ARG A 128 17.86 3.18 1.12
N PHE A 129 16.79 2.81 1.82
CA PHE A 129 16.73 2.85 3.26
C PHE A 129 16.52 1.45 3.82
N ARG A 130 17.24 1.15 4.91
CA ARG A 130 17.06 -0.07 5.70
C ARG A 130 17.22 0.27 7.17
N ALA A 131 16.24 -0.12 7.98
CA ALA A 131 16.30 0.08 9.42
C ALA A 131 15.95 -1.20 10.18
N HIS A 132 16.57 -1.34 11.34
CA HIS A 132 16.34 -2.43 12.27
C HIS A 132 15.82 -1.84 13.59
N LEU A 133 14.54 -2.04 13.87
CA LEU A 133 13.93 -1.61 15.12
C LEU A 133 14.07 -2.74 16.14
N GLY A 134 14.76 -2.49 17.25
CA GLY A 134 14.95 -3.47 18.33
C GLY A 134 13.67 -3.76 19.13
N ALA A 135 13.78 -4.66 20.11
CA ALA A 135 12.64 -5.21 20.86
C ALA A 135 11.70 -4.17 21.47
N GLY A 136 12.25 -3.08 22.02
CA GLY A 136 11.46 -1.99 22.61
C GLY A 136 10.51 -1.29 21.64
N TRP A 137 10.75 -1.39 20.33
CA TRP A 137 9.97 -0.75 19.29
C TRP A 137 8.97 -1.67 18.60
N VAL A 138 9.03 -2.98 18.85
CA VAL A 138 8.18 -3.97 18.16
C VAL A 138 6.70 -3.74 18.47
N ARG A 139 6.34 -3.54 19.74
CA ARG A 139 4.96 -3.28 20.16
C ARG A 139 4.47 -1.92 19.66
N PRO A 140 5.17 -0.79 19.88
CA PRO A 140 4.79 0.50 19.31
C PRO A 140 4.58 0.45 17.79
N PHE A 141 5.48 -0.21 17.06
CA PHE A 141 5.37 -0.35 15.61
C PHE A 141 4.11 -1.14 15.21
N ARG A 142 3.80 -2.24 15.92
CA ARG A 142 2.59 -3.04 15.69
C ARG A 142 1.32 -2.22 15.90
N GLU A 143 1.27 -1.42 16.96
CA GLU A 143 0.12 -0.55 17.26
C GLU A 143 -0.03 0.56 16.21
N LEU A 144 1.07 1.14 15.72
CA LEU A 144 1.05 2.12 14.63
C LEU A 144 0.51 1.51 13.32
N VAL A 145 0.97 0.31 12.94
CA VAL A 145 0.45 -0.41 11.77
C VAL A 145 -1.05 -0.69 11.92
N ALA A 146 -1.51 -1.08 13.11
CA ALA A 146 -2.93 -1.31 13.39
C ALA A 146 -3.75 0.00 13.38
N GLY A 147 -3.09 1.17 13.46
CA GLY A 147 -3.74 2.46 13.58
C GLY A 147 -4.24 2.77 14.99
N THR A 148 -3.77 2.04 16.00
CA THR A 148 -4.14 2.22 17.40
C THR A 148 -3.00 2.81 18.24
N GLY A 149 -1.82 2.98 17.64
CA GLY A 149 -0.62 3.47 18.32
C GLY A 149 -0.56 4.98 18.43
N GLU A 150 -0.06 5.45 19.56
CA GLU A 150 0.08 6.88 19.88
C GLU A 150 1.55 7.29 20.08
N ASP A 151 2.52 6.39 19.86
CA ASP A 151 3.95 6.70 20.00
C ASP A 151 4.37 7.76 18.98
N THR A 152 4.38 9.01 19.44
CA THR A 152 4.61 10.19 18.61
C THR A 152 6.03 10.26 18.10
N ARG A 153 7.00 9.73 18.85
CA ARG A 153 8.41 9.70 18.48
C ARG A 153 8.62 8.73 17.32
N LEU A 154 8.21 7.47 17.47
CA LEU A 154 8.33 6.49 16.38
C LEU A 154 7.56 6.93 15.14
N LEU A 155 6.34 7.46 15.31
CA LEU A 155 5.58 8.00 14.19
C LEU A 155 6.29 9.17 13.50
N GLY A 156 6.92 10.07 14.26
CA GLY A 156 7.71 11.18 13.72
C GLY A 156 8.88 10.70 12.86
N GLU A 157 9.64 9.72 13.34
CA GLU A 157 10.73 9.08 12.60
C GLU A 157 10.23 8.42 11.31
N LEU A 158 9.11 7.67 11.38
CA LEU A 158 8.53 7.02 10.20
C LEU A 158 8.02 8.04 9.18
N VAL A 159 7.40 9.14 9.61
CA VAL A 159 6.96 10.22 8.71
C VAL A 159 8.16 10.91 8.07
N SER A 160 9.20 11.23 8.85
CA SER A 160 10.43 11.84 8.34
C SER A 160 11.13 10.96 7.31
N ALA A 161 11.14 9.63 7.53
CA ALA A 161 11.65 8.66 6.57
C ALA A 161 10.72 8.42 5.35
N GLY A 162 9.54 9.01 5.32
CA GLY A 162 8.52 8.80 4.28
C GLY A 162 7.87 7.41 4.32
N LEU A 163 7.93 6.72 5.46
CA LEU A 163 7.38 5.37 5.70
C LEU A 163 5.99 5.39 6.33
N ALA A 164 5.52 6.55 6.78
CA ALA A 164 4.17 6.76 7.29
C ALA A 164 3.65 8.14 6.87
N MET A 165 2.33 8.30 6.93
CA MET A 165 1.64 9.57 6.65
C MET A 165 0.70 9.95 7.78
N ARG A 166 0.65 11.25 8.06
CA ARG A 166 -0.40 11.90 8.86
C ARG A 166 -1.36 12.61 7.91
N LEU A 167 -2.65 12.38 8.06
CA LEU A 167 -3.69 12.92 7.19
C LEU A 167 -4.75 13.60 8.07
N GLY A 168 -4.51 14.86 8.41
CA GLY A 168 -5.35 15.59 9.37
C GLY A 168 -5.49 14.85 10.70
N GLY A 169 -6.68 14.92 11.31
CA GLY A 169 -7.01 14.23 12.56
C GLY A 169 -7.30 12.74 12.44
N GLN A 170 -6.87 12.07 11.36
CA GLN A 170 -7.06 10.63 11.18
C GLN A 170 -5.90 9.82 11.79
N PRO A 171 -6.14 8.56 12.16
CA PRO A 171 -5.06 7.64 12.51
C PRO A 171 -4.00 7.59 11.40
N PRO A 172 -2.71 7.54 11.74
CA PRO A 172 -1.65 7.51 10.75
C PRO A 172 -1.77 6.28 9.84
N VAL A 173 -1.20 6.39 8.65
CA VAL A 173 -1.06 5.26 7.72
C VAL A 173 0.42 4.92 7.59
N VAL A 174 0.82 3.74 8.06
CA VAL A 174 2.14 3.18 7.74
C VAL A 174 2.07 2.71 6.28
N LEU A 175 2.96 3.26 5.44
CA LEU A 175 2.98 2.99 4.01
C LEU A 175 3.74 1.71 3.67
N ALA A 176 4.70 1.30 4.51
CA ALA A 176 5.44 0.07 4.31
C ALA A 176 4.50 -1.15 4.44
N ALA A 177 4.51 -2.01 3.43
CA ALA A 177 3.67 -3.20 3.40
C ALA A 177 4.32 -4.35 4.21
N HIS A 178 3.53 -5.07 5.02
CA HIS A 178 3.97 -6.30 5.66
C HIS A 178 4.35 -7.35 4.62
N LEU A 179 5.62 -7.72 4.61
CA LEU A 179 6.12 -8.79 3.78
C LEU A 179 5.85 -10.15 4.43
N ARG A 180 4.66 -10.69 4.18
CA ARG A 180 4.20 -11.98 4.74
C ARG A 180 4.82 -13.18 4.04
N ARG A 181 5.11 -13.04 2.75
CA ARG A 181 5.69 -14.05 1.87
C ARG A 181 6.66 -13.35 0.92
N TRP A 182 7.76 -14.01 0.55
CA TRP A 182 8.63 -13.45 -0.47
C TRP A 182 7.89 -13.52 -1.81
N PRO A 183 7.76 -12.42 -2.57
CA PRO A 183 7.21 -12.49 -3.90
C PRO A 183 8.15 -13.38 -4.72
N VAL A 184 7.63 -14.47 -5.28
CA VAL A 184 8.34 -15.24 -6.29
C VAL A 184 8.03 -14.55 -7.60
N PRO A 185 8.97 -13.82 -8.23
CA PRO A 185 8.70 -13.19 -9.50
C PRO A 185 8.40 -14.29 -10.51
N CYS A 186 7.20 -14.31 -11.06
CA CYS A 186 6.96 -15.06 -12.28
C CYS A 186 7.53 -14.23 -13.43
N PHE A 187 8.76 -14.54 -13.84
CA PHE A 187 9.26 -14.03 -15.11
C PHE A 187 8.46 -14.74 -16.21
N ALA A 188 7.44 -14.08 -16.74
CA ALA A 188 6.94 -14.42 -18.07
C ALA A 188 7.98 -13.89 -19.05
N GLY A 189 8.79 -14.80 -19.60
CA GLY A 189 9.67 -14.52 -20.73
C GLY A 189 8.90 -14.45 -22.04
#